data_AF-A0A391NRA2-F1
#
_entry.id   AF-A0A391NRA2-F1
#
_cell.length_a   1.000
_cell.length_b   1.000
_cell.length_c   1.000
_cell.angle_alpha   90.00
_cell.angle_beta   90.00
_cell.angle_gamma   90.00
#
_symmetry.space_group_name_H-M   'P 1'
#
loop_
_entity.id
_entity.type
_entity.pdbx_description
1 polymer ?
#
loop_
_entity_poly.entity_id
_entity_poly.type
_entity_poly.pdbx_seq_one_letter_code
_entity_poly.pdbx_strand_id
1 'polypeptide(L)'
;MTCLNLVLSSQIHPFLNMRVAIVALALVACTFAIYDGLSGADLRAALKSDYYSHHTLGYKKAREYMYALIDNTEGEDMVYGIYTDLPLPFPYGYMHTSYEDTPINCEHIVPQSFFGKKDPMVSDVHH
;
A
#
# COMPACT_ATOMS: atom_id res chain seq x y z
N MET A 1 -60.08 10.80 31.21
CA MET A 1 -58.68 10.50 31.51
C MET A 1 -58.51 8.99 31.43
N THR A 2 -58.29 8.44 30.24
CA THR A 2 -57.99 7.01 30.05
C THR A 2 -57.46 6.80 28.63
N CYS A 3 -56.51 5.87 28.53
CA CYS A 3 -56.03 5.24 27.31
C CYS A 3 -55.21 6.09 26.32
N LEU A 4 -54.02 6.52 26.76
CA LEU A 4 -52.86 6.64 25.87
C LEU A 4 -51.83 5.55 26.27
N ASN A 5 -52.29 4.30 26.27
CA ASN A 5 -51.44 3.15 26.52
C ASN A 5 -50.66 2.83 25.23
N LEU A 6 -49.34 3.03 25.31
CA LEU A 6 -48.40 1.92 25.13
C LEU A 6 -48.41 1.17 23.78
N VAL A 7 -48.42 1.86 22.63
CA VAL A 7 -48.20 1.21 21.31
C VAL A 7 -47.03 1.85 20.53
N LEU A 8 -46.00 2.32 21.23
CA LEU A 8 -44.79 2.84 20.57
C LEU A 8 -43.50 2.19 21.07
N SER A 9 -43.54 1.38 22.14
CA SER A 9 -42.31 0.79 22.71
C SER A 9 -41.90 -0.56 22.09
N SER A 10 -42.81 -1.33 21.48
CA SER A 10 -42.47 -2.70 21.02
C SER A 10 -41.89 -2.79 19.61
N GLN A 11 -42.01 -1.74 18.80
CA GLN A 11 -41.60 -1.75 17.40
C GLN A 11 -40.19 -1.21 17.16
N ILE A 12 -39.55 -0.56 18.14
CA ILE A 12 -38.23 0.08 17.97
C ILE A 12 -37.09 -0.92 18.22
N HIS A 13 -37.28 -1.88 19.11
CA HIS A 13 -36.30 -2.92 19.48
C HIS A 13 -35.89 -3.87 18.34
N PRO A 14 -36.78 -4.40 17.46
CA PRO A 14 -36.35 -5.34 16.42
C PRO A 14 -35.47 -4.66 15.35
N PHE A 15 -35.72 -3.40 15.02
CA PHE A 15 -34.92 -2.68 14.01
C PHE A 15 -33.55 -2.26 14.54
N LEU A 16 -33.43 -1.92 15.83
CA LEU A 16 -32.15 -1.64 16.46
C LEU A 16 -31.29 -2.92 16.56
N ASN A 17 -31.89 -4.04 16.95
CA ASN A 17 -31.21 -5.34 17.04
C ASN A 17 -30.77 -5.87 15.66
N MET A 18 -31.58 -5.66 14.62
CA MET A 18 -31.23 -6.04 13.24
C MET A 18 -30.06 -5.21 12.69
N ARG A 19 -30.01 -3.90 12.99
CA ARG A 19 -28.88 -3.04 12.58
C ARG A 19 -27.59 -3.41 13.31
N VAL A 20 -27.66 -3.66 14.62
CA VAL A 20 -26.51 -4.12 15.40
C VAL A 20 -26.02 -5.49 14.90
N ALA A 21 -26.93 -6.42 14.56
CA ALA A 21 -26.56 -7.72 14.00
C ALA A 21 -25.91 -7.61 12.60
N ILE A 22 -26.41 -6.72 11.73
CA ILE A 22 -25.82 -6.48 10.40
C ILE A 22 -24.43 -5.84 10.53
N VAL A 23 -24.25 -4.88 11.45
CA VAL A 23 -22.95 -4.24 11.71
C VAL A 23 -21.96 -5.23 12.32
N ALA A 24 -22.40 -6.09 13.25
CA ALA A 24 -21.56 -7.13 13.83
C ALA A 24 -21.16 -8.20 12.79
N LEU A 25 -22.07 -8.61 11.90
CA LEU A 25 -21.79 -9.54 10.82
C LEU A 25 -20.81 -8.94 9.80
N ALA A 26 -20.91 -7.65 9.49
CA ALA A 26 -19.98 -6.93 8.62
C ALA A 26 -18.58 -6.75 9.24
N LEU A 27 -18.50 -6.54 10.56
CA LEU A 27 -17.23 -6.48 11.28
C LEU A 27 -16.49 -7.83 11.32
N VAL A 28 -17.23 -8.95 11.44
CA VAL A 28 -16.66 -10.31 11.42
C VAL A 28 -16.21 -10.72 10.02
N ALA A 29 -16.81 -10.18 8.95
CA ALA A 29 -16.44 -10.49 7.57
C ALA A 29 -15.14 -9.82 7.08
N CYS A 30 -14.49 -8.99 7.90
CA CYS A 30 -13.36 -8.15 7.47
C CYS A 30 -11.97 -8.70 7.88
N THR A 31 -11.82 -9.99 8.20
CA THR A 31 -10.49 -10.58 8.44
C THR A 31 -10.01 -11.35 7.23
N PHE A 32 -9.51 -10.65 6.21
CA PHE A 32 -8.66 -11.27 5.20
C PHE A 32 -7.24 -11.36 5.75
N ALA A 33 -6.94 -12.44 6.48
CA ALA A 33 -5.57 -12.79 6.80
C ALA A 33 -4.98 -13.52 5.59
N ILE A 34 -4.05 -12.87 4.89
CA ILE A 34 -3.26 -13.53 3.84
C ILE A 34 -2.42 -14.59 4.55
N TYR A 35 -2.67 -15.87 4.23
CA TYR A 35 -2.07 -17.06 4.87
C TYR A 35 -2.52 -17.33 6.31
N ASP A 36 -3.82 -17.18 6.61
CA ASP A 36 -4.38 -17.47 7.94
C ASP A 36 -3.99 -18.87 8.46
N GLY A 37 -3.62 -18.93 9.74
CA GLY A 37 -3.19 -20.15 10.42
C GLY A 37 -1.84 -20.74 9.96
N LEU A 38 -1.18 -20.21 8.92
CA LEU A 38 0.13 -20.69 8.49
C LEU A 38 1.27 -20.05 9.29
N SER A 39 2.30 -20.84 9.59
CA SER A 39 3.51 -20.34 10.24
C SER A 39 4.75 -21.13 9.79
N GLY A 40 5.93 -20.60 10.11
CA GLY A 40 7.19 -21.31 9.91
C GLY A 40 7.43 -21.75 8.46
N ALA A 41 7.59 -23.06 8.25
CA ALA A 41 7.90 -23.63 6.95
C ALA A 41 6.72 -23.53 5.97
N ASP A 42 5.50 -23.74 6.45
CA ASP A 42 4.30 -23.73 5.61
C ASP A 42 4.00 -22.33 5.08
N LEU A 43 4.14 -21.31 5.95
CA LEU A 43 4.03 -19.91 5.53
C LEU A 43 5.11 -19.53 4.51
N ARG A 44 6.36 -19.97 4.72
CA ARG A 44 7.44 -19.72 3.75
C ARG A 44 7.16 -20.38 2.40
N ALA A 45 6.62 -21.59 2.39
CA ALA A 45 6.27 -22.28 1.16
C ALA A 45 5.15 -21.56 0.41
N ALA A 46 4.12 -21.09 1.13
CA ALA A 46 3.02 -20.32 0.54
C ALA A 46 3.51 -18.99 -0.05
N LEU A 47 4.29 -18.21 0.71
CA LEU A 47 4.90 -16.96 0.22
C LEU A 47 5.77 -17.19 -1.01
N LYS A 48 6.57 -18.27 -1.01
CA LYS A 48 7.42 -18.62 -2.15
C LYS A 48 6.59 -19.05 -3.36
N SER A 49 5.50 -19.79 -3.16
CA SER A 49 4.60 -20.15 -4.26
C SER A 49 4.05 -18.91 -4.96
N ASP A 50 3.62 -17.92 -4.17
CA ASP A 50 2.85 -16.81 -4.71
C ASP A 50 3.72 -15.63 -5.17
N TYR A 51 4.88 -15.41 -4.55
CA TYR A 51 5.71 -14.21 -4.76
C TYR A 51 7.15 -14.47 -5.18
N TYR A 52 7.57 -15.72 -5.40
CA TYR A 52 8.98 -15.97 -5.75
C TYR A 52 9.35 -15.51 -7.16
N SER A 53 8.41 -15.65 -8.10
CA SER A 53 8.59 -15.18 -9.47
C SER A 53 8.48 -13.67 -9.51
N HIS A 54 9.49 -13.01 -10.05
CA HIS A 54 9.55 -11.55 -10.16
C HIS A 54 9.84 -11.15 -11.61
N HIS A 55 9.30 -10.01 -11.99
CA HIS A 55 9.65 -9.32 -13.22
C HIS A 55 10.44 -8.08 -12.83
N THR A 56 11.65 -7.95 -13.37
CA THR A 56 12.46 -6.74 -13.19
C THR A 56 12.36 -5.87 -14.43
N LEU A 57 12.20 -4.55 -14.22
CA LEU A 57 12.38 -3.54 -15.26
C LEU A 57 13.86 -3.15 -15.42
N GLY A 58 14.73 -3.64 -14.53
CA GLY A 58 16.13 -3.24 -14.40
C GLY A 58 16.27 -1.88 -13.69
N TYR A 59 17.47 -1.64 -13.15
CA TYR A 59 17.75 -0.50 -12.28
C TYR A 59 17.33 0.86 -12.84
N LYS A 60 17.68 1.15 -14.09
CA LYS A 60 17.39 2.46 -14.71
C LYS A 60 15.90 2.66 -14.92
N LYS A 61 15.22 1.66 -15.52
CA LYS A 61 13.82 1.81 -15.92
C LYS A 61 12.88 1.84 -14.72
N ALA A 62 13.17 1.03 -13.69
CA ALA A 62 12.44 1.07 -12.43
C ALA A 62 12.44 2.48 -11.82
N ARG A 63 13.60 3.15 -11.79
CA ARG A 63 13.73 4.53 -11.30
C ARG A 63 12.99 5.56 -12.15
N GLU A 64 12.99 5.40 -13.47
CA GLU A 64 12.19 6.27 -14.35
C GLU A 64 10.70 6.21 -14.01
N TYR A 65 10.17 4.99 -13.80
CA TYR A 65 8.77 4.82 -13.39
C TYR A 65 8.49 5.35 -11.99
N MET A 66 9.44 5.15 -11.07
CA MET A 66 9.36 5.63 -9.70
C MET A 66 9.14 7.16 -9.66
N TYR A 67 10.01 7.93 -10.33
CA TYR A 67 9.90 9.40 -10.35
C TYR A 67 8.79 9.95 -11.24
N ALA A 68 8.50 9.27 -12.35
CA ALA A 68 7.49 9.76 -13.27
C ALA A 68 6.07 9.56 -12.75
N LEU A 69 5.80 8.43 -12.07
CA LEU A 69 4.42 7.97 -11.83
C LEU A 69 4.13 7.49 -10.41
N ILE A 70 5.07 6.84 -9.73
CA ILE A 70 4.79 6.20 -8.42
C ILE A 70 4.89 7.21 -7.29
N ASP A 71 5.99 7.96 -7.25
CA ASP A 71 6.29 8.96 -6.23
C ASP A 71 5.86 10.38 -6.64
N ASN A 72 5.10 10.48 -7.73
CA ASN A 72 4.66 11.74 -8.32
C ASN A 72 3.17 11.69 -8.61
N THR A 73 2.49 12.80 -8.38
CA THR A 73 1.04 12.95 -8.53
C THR A 73 0.74 13.78 -9.77
N GLU A 74 -0.23 13.34 -10.58
CA GLU A 74 -0.68 14.10 -11.75
C GLU A 74 -1.13 15.52 -11.34
N GLY A 75 -0.51 16.54 -11.93
CA GLY A 75 -0.78 17.94 -11.64
C GLY A 75 0.05 18.56 -10.51
N GLU A 76 0.84 17.77 -9.77
CA GLU A 76 1.82 18.32 -8.82
C GLU A 76 3.17 18.63 -9.47
N ASP A 77 3.62 17.78 -10.41
CA ASP A 77 4.91 17.90 -11.09
C ASP A 77 6.10 18.02 -10.10
N MET A 78 6.02 17.29 -8.98
CA MET A 78 6.99 17.31 -7.89
C MET A 78 7.21 15.91 -7.33
N VAL A 79 8.43 15.66 -6.85
CA VAL A 79 8.78 14.52 -6.00
C VAL A 79 9.35 15.03 -4.67
N TYR A 80 9.21 14.26 -3.60
CA TYR A 80 9.60 14.71 -2.26
C TYR A 80 10.69 13.84 -1.66
N GLY A 81 11.69 14.47 -1.04
CA GLY A 81 12.76 13.75 -0.35
C GLY A 81 12.27 13.10 0.94
N ILE A 82 12.36 11.76 1.03
CA ILE A 82 11.80 10.95 2.13
C ILE A 82 12.17 11.39 3.57
N TYR A 83 13.34 12.02 3.77
CA TYR A 83 13.80 12.45 5.10
C TYR A 83 13.62 13.94 5.39
N THR A 84 13.32 14.73 4.38
CA THR A 84 13.35 16.20 4.46
C THR A 84 12.06 16.85 4.03
N ASP A 85 11.18 16.10 3.37
CA ASP A 85 10.01 16.59 2.64
C ASP A 85 10.36 17.72 1.66
N LEU A 86 11.62 17.80 1.22
CA LEU A 86 12.09 18.80 0.28
C LEU A 86 11.38 18.55 -1.06
N PRO A 87 10.57 19.49 -1.57
CA PRO A 87 9.96 19.36 -2.88
C PRO A 87 11.02 19.56 -3.95
N LEU A 88 11.05 18.65 -4.92
CA LEU A 88 11.89 18.73 -6.09
C LEU A 88 11.01 18.77 -7.33
N PRO A 89 11.20 19.75 -8.23
CA PRO A 89 10.48 19.80 -9.49
C PRO A 89 10.81 18.55 -10.31
N PHE A 90 9.77 17.87 -10.76
CA PHE A 90 9.88 16.71 -11.62
C PHE A 90 8.55 16.51 -12.36
N PRO A 91 8.47 16.78 -13.67
CA PRO A 91 7.21 16.71 -14.40
C PRO A 91 6.59 15.30 -14.35
N TYR A 92 5.29 15.23 -14.10
CA TYR A 92 4.54 13.97 -14.07
C TYR A 92 4.65 13.27 -15.43
N GLY A 93 4.89 11.95 -15.41
CA GLY A 93 5.10 11.15 -16.62
C GLY A 93 6.45 11.33 -17.31
N TYR A 94 7.36 12.17 -16.78
CA TYR A 94 8.69 12.35 -17.35
C TYR A 94 9.62 11.16 -17.02
N MET A 95 9.77 10.23 -17.97
CA MET A 95 10.49 8.95 -17.77
C MET A 95 12.03 9.12 -17.72
N HIS A 96 12.54 9.77 -16.67
CA HIS A 96 13.96 10.05 -16.45
C HIS A 96 14.40 9.77 -15.01
N THR A 97 15.70 9.72 -14.79
CA THR A 97 16.29 9.41 -13.48
C THR A 97 16.75 10.65 -12.69
N SER A 98 16.59 11.83 -13.28
CA SER A 98 16.95 13.14 -12.71
C SER A 98 16.29 14.25 -13.54
N TYR A 99 16.13 15.43 -12.94
CA TYR A 99 15.58 16.62 -13.58
C TYR A 99 16.42 17.85 -13.22
N GLU A 100 16.72 18.70 -14.21
CA GLU A 100 17.47 19.97 -14.06
C GLU A 100 18.77 19.88 -13.23
N ASP A 101 19.49 18.75 -13.32
CA ASP A 101 20.72 18.50 -12.56
C ASP A 101 20.56 18.70 -11.04
N THR A 102 19.37 18.44 -10.52
CA THR A 102 19.10 18.46 -9.08
C THR A 102 20.10 17.57 -8.33
N PRO A 103 20.85 18.10 -7.34
CA PRO A 103 21.97 17.40 -6.70
C PRO A 103 21.49 16.40 -5.63
N ILE A 104 20.46 15.62 -5.92
CA ILE A 104 19.86 14.67 -4.99
C ILE A 104 20.12 13.25 -5.50
N ASN A 105 20.71 12.43 -4.63
CA ASN A 105 20.95 11.02 -4.91
C ASN A 105 19.73 10.19 -4.50
N CYS A 106 19.55 9.07 -5.20
CA CYS A 106 18.65 8.01 -4.76
C CYS A 106 19.43 7.11 -3.85
N GLU A 107 18.93 6.89 -2.65
CA GLU A 107 19.60 6.05 -1.68
C GLU A 107 18.97 4.69 -1.60
N HIS A 108 19.83 3.74 -1.25
CA HIS A 108 19.40 2.39 -0.99
C HIS A 108 19.26 2.13 0.53
N ILE A 109 18.03 1.91 1.08
CA ILE A 109 17.83 1.54 2.50
C ILE A 109 18.64 0.27 2.83
N VAL A 110 18.52 -0.78 2.01
CA VAL A 110 19.46 -1.91 2.05
C VAL A 110 20.58 -1.68 1.03
N PRO A 111 21.86 -1.58 1.44
CA PRO A 111 22.95 -1.26 0.52
C PRO A 111 23.02 -2.21 -0.67
N GLN A 112 23.16 -1.66 -1.88
CA GLN A 112 23.21 -2.47 -3.12
C GLN A 112 24.30 -3.56 -3.10
N SER A 113 25.41 -3.32 -2.39
CA SER A 113 26.49 -4.28 -2.24
C SER A 113 26.12 -5.52 -1.44
N PHE A 114 25.09 -5.45 -0.58
CA PHE A 114 24.68 -6.56 0.29
C PHE A 114 24.29 -7.81 -0.52
N PHE A 115 23.61 -7.61 -1.65
CA PHE A 115 23.24 -8.69 -2.59
C PHE A 115 24.13 -8.74 -3.84
N GLY A 116 25.30 -8.09 -3.79
CA GLY A 116 26.24 -8.06 -4.92
C GLY A 116 25.70 -7.35 -6.16
N LYS A 117 24.85 -6.32 -5.99
CA LYS A 117 24.22 -5.54 -7.08
C LYS A 117 23.42 -6.38 -8.08
N LYS A 118 22.84 -7.49 -7.62
CA LYS A 118 22.06 -8.39 -8.46
C LYS A 118 20.60 -7.98 -8.51
N ASP A 119 19.97 -8.17 -9.67
CA ASP A 119 18.52 -8.17 -9.77
C ASP A 119 17.92 -9.38 -9.01
N PRO A 120 16.69 -9.24 -8.48
CA PRO A 120 15.85 -8.04 -8.52
C PRO A 120 16.21 -6.98 -7.48
N MET A 121 17.04 -7.32 -6.50
CA MET A 121 17.31 -6.50 -5.30
C MET A 121 17.83 -5.09 -5.62
N VAL A 122 18.69 -4.94 -6.62
CA VAL A 122 19.19 -3.61 -7.02
C VAL A 122 18.10 -2.75 -7.69
N SER A 123 17.15 -3.40 -8.39
CA SER A 123 16.08 -2.77 -9.18
C SER A 123 14.74 -2.63 -8.45
N ASP A 124 14.66 -3.10 -7.20
CA ASP A 124 13.43 -3.04 -6.41
C ASP A 124 13.09 -1.58 -6.08
N VAL A 125 11.85 -1.19 -6.35
CA VAL A 125 11.34 0.17 -6.15
C VAL A 125 10.92 0.44 -4.70
N HIS A 126 10.74 -0.61 -3.90
CA HIS A 126 10.31 -0.50 -2.50
C HIS A 126 11.45 -0.68 -1.49
N HIS A 127 12.67 -0.66 -1.99
CA HIS A 127 13.84 -1.18 -1.29
C HIS A 127 14.43 -0.20 -0.26
#